data_AF-A0A2A5C5A5-F1
#
_entry.id   AF-A0A2A5C5A5-F1
#
_cell.length_a   1.000
_cell.length_b   1.000
_cell.length_c   1.000
_cell.angle_alpha   90.00
_cell.angle_beta   90.00
_cell.angle_gamma   90.00
#
_symmetry.space_group_name_H-M   'P 1'
#
loop_
_entity.id
_entity.type
_entity.pdbx_description
1 polymer ?
#
loop_
_entity_poly.entity_id
_entity_poly.type
_entity_poly.pdbx_seq_one_letter_code
_entity_poly.pdbx_strand_id
1 'polypeptide(L)'
;MELISHLFQVSHALHLTNHYMLIQYNLLLLLVVILYILIVFLCAKLWKKRSNDSVTGVLAGLLIGALVSFLLIILPQHIYVVTDYNEWQHYRSLGASSYTLKDGQQTSLSGSSVDGILINESSRTLVLEEVAYGIAFTETFDIEPNAIYKLNQSYIDYLFADSPPDEISTQSEEP
;
A
#
# COMPACT_ATOMS: atom_id res chain seq x y z
N MET A 1 -19.59 -42.01 -8.85
CA MET A 1 -19.27 -40.96 -9.84
C MET A 1 -19.35 -39.54 -9.25
N GLU A 2 -19.60 -39.38 -7.94
CA GLU A 2 -19.66 -38.06 -7.26
C GLU A 2 -18.33 -37.62 -6.62
N LEU A 3 -17.37 -38.52 -6.42
CA LEU A 3 -16.06 -38.15 -5.85
C LEU A 3 -15.20 -37.30 -6.80
N ILE A 4 -15.40 -37.44 -8.12
CA ILE A 4 -14.62 -36.72 -9.12
C ILE A 4 -15.11 -35.26 -9.26
N SER A 5 -16.41 -34.99 -9.05
CA SER A 5 -16.93 -33.61 -9.10
C SER A 5 -16.46 -32.78 -7.90
N HIS A 6 -16.36 -33.39 -6.71
CA HIS A 6 -15.83 -32.71 -5.53
C HIS A 6 -14.31 -32.44 -5.62
N LEU A 7 -13.52 -33.35 -6.20
CA LEU A 7 -12.10 -33.10 -6.45
C LEU A 7 -11.89 -31.99 -7.50
N PHE A 8 -12.79 -31.86 -8.48
CA PHE A 8 -12.73 -30.78 -9.47
C PHE A 8 -13.10 -29.41 -8.87
N GLN A 9 -14.07 -29.35 -7.95
CA GLN A 9 -14.40 -28.13 -7.21
C GLN A 9 -13.27 -27.68 -6.26
N VAL A 10 -12.60 -28.61 -5.59
CA VAL A 10 -11.44 -28.27 -4.73
C VAL A 10 -10.24 -27.83 -5.57
N SER A 11 -10.04 -28.41 -6.76
CA SER A 11 -8.99 -27.96 -7.70
C SER A 11 -9.25 -26.54 -8.23
N HIS A 12 -10.51 -26.20 -8.56
CA HIS A 12 -10.88 -24.84 -8.95
C HIS A 12 -10.81 -23.85 -7.78
N ALA A 13 -11.08 -24.28 -6.55
CA ALA A 13 -10.90 -23.47 -5.35
C ALA A 13 -9.42 -23.26 -4.98
N LEU A 14 -8.53 -24.22 -5.26
CA LEU A 14 -7.08 -24.08 -5.05
C LEU A 14 -6.38 -23.26 -6.16
N HIS A 15 -6.99 -23.11 -7.33
CA HIS A 15 -6.44 -22.27 -8.40
C HIS A 15 -6.67 -20.77 -8.17
N LEU A 16 -7.44 -20.39 -7.14
CA LEU A 16 -7.64 -19.00 -6.71
C LEU A 16 -6.55 -18.47 -5.77
N THR A 17 -5.68 -19.33 -5.21
CA THR A 17 -4.68 -18.91 -4.23
C THR A 17 -3.30 -18.60 -4.82
N ASN A 18 -3.26 -17.91 -5.95
CA ASN A 18 -2.15 -16.98 -6.26
C ASN A 18 -2.67 -15.54 -6.11
N HIS A 19 -3.41 -15.29 -5.03
CA HIS A 19 -3.73 -13.95 -4.58
C HIS A 19 -2.47 -13.32 -3.99
N TYR A 20 -1.72 -12.61 -4.83
CA TYR A 20 -0.76 -11.64 -4.33
C TYR A 20 -1.53 -10.63 -3.47
N MET A 21 -1.18 -10.53 -2.19
CA MET A 21 -1.98 -9.78 -1.22
C MET A 21 -1.74 -8.28 -1.37
N LEU A 22 -2.72 -7.59 -1.94
CA LEU A 22 -2.91 -6.18 -1.65
C LEU A 22 -3.32 -6.05 -0.19
N ILE A 23 -2.49 -5.36 0.59
CA ILE A 23 -2.74 -5.14 2.01
C ILE A 23 -3.25 -3.71 2.14
N GLN A 24 -4.42 -3.53 2.75
CA GLN A 24 -4.90 -2.19 3.08
C GLN A 24 -3.85 -1.46 3.92
N TYR A 25 -3.60 -0.18 3.61
CA TYR A 25 -2.53 0.58 4.24
C TYR A 25 -2.62 0.57 5.79
N ASN A 26 -3.82 0.79 6.33
CA ASN A 26 -4.06 0.76 7.78
C ASN A 26 -3.78 -0.61 8.40
N LEU A 27 -4.10 -1.70 7.68
CA LEU A 27 -3.80 -3.06 8.13
C LEU A 27 -2.29 -3.32 8.11
N LEU A 28 -1.57 -2.84 7.09
CA LEU A 28 -0.11 -2.95 7.03
C LEU A 28 0.54 -2.22 8.22
N LEU A 29 0.11 -0.98 8.52
CA LEU A 29 0.63 -0.23 9.65
C LEU A 29 0.43 -0.97 10.98
N LEU A 30 -0.77 -1.53 11.19
CA LEU A 30 -1.06 -2.33 12.37
C LEU A 30 -0.14 -3.56 12.47
N LEU A 31 0.07 -4.28 11.35
CA LEU A 31 0.96 -5.43 11.31
C LEU A 31 2.41 -5.05 11.60
N VAL A 32 2.89 -3.90 11.10
CA VAL A 32 4.24 -3.39 11.37
C VAL A 32 4.43 -3.08 12.86
N VAL A 33 3.43 -2.50 13.53
CA VAL A 33 3.49 -2.23 14.97
C VAL A 33 3.54 -3.53 15.78
N ILE A 34 2.70 -4.51 15.44
CA ILE A 34 2.69 -5.82 16.10
C ILE A 34 4.04 -6.52 15.93
N LEU A 35 4.58 -6.52 14.71
CA LEU A 35 5.88 -7.10 14.39
C LEU A 35 7.01 -6.42 15.16
N TYR A 36 6.99 -5.09 15.26
CA TYR A 36 7.98 -4.31 16.00
C TYR A 36 8.04 -4.74 17.48
N ILE A 37 6.88 -4.80 18.15
CA ILE A 37 6.79 -5.23 19.55
C ILE A 37 7.32 -6.66 19.72
N LEU A 38 6.99 -7.54 18.78
CA LEU A 38 7.43 -8.93 18.79
C LEU A 38 8.96 -9.05 18.63
N ILE A 39 9.58 -8.27 17.74
CA ILE A 39 11.04 -8.22 17.57
C ILE A 39 11.72 -7.77 18.87
N VAL A 40 11.24 -6.67 19.46
CA VAL A 40 11.78 -6.14 20.73
C VAL A 40 11.69 -7.20 21.84
N PHE A 41 10.53 -7.84 21.98
CA PHE A 41 10.31 -8.88 22.97
C PHE A 41 11.23 -10.09 22.76
N LEU A 42 11.37 -10.57 21.51
CA LEU A 42 12.24 -11.70 21.18
C LEU A 42 13.72 -11.37 21.45
N CYS A 43 14.20 -10.19 21.03
CA CYS A 43 15.56 -9.75 21.29
C CYS A 43 15.85 -9.67 22.80
N ALA A 44 14.96 -9.04 23.58
CA ALA A 44 15.08 -8.97 25.03
C ALA A 44 15.14 -10.35 25.68
N LYS A 45 14.27 -11.27 25.27
CA LYS A 45 14.21 -12.65 25.80
C LYS A 45 15.46 -13.45 25.46
N LEU A 46 15.94 -13.36 24.22
CA LEU A 46 17.15 -14.06 23.76
C LEU A 46 18.40 -13.53 24.46
N TRP A 47 18.49 -12.21 24.66
CA TRP A 47 19.64 -11.59 25.32
C TRP A 47 19.69 -11.88 26.82
N LYS A 48 18.53 -11.84 27.49
CA LYS A 48 18.39 -12.25 28.89
C LYS A 48 18.88 -13.67 29.10
N LYS A 49 18.56 -14.60 28.18
CA LYS A 49 19.03 -15.98 28.24
C LYS A 49 20.57 -16.10 28.08
N ARG A 50 21.20 -15.21 27.31
CA ARG A 50 22.63 -15.29 26.98
C ARG A 50 23.53 -14.58 28.00
N SER A 51 23.12 -13.43 28.49
CA SER A 51 24.01 -12.51 29.23
C SER A 51 23.44 -12.06 30.58
N ASN A 52 22.25 -12.52 30.97
CA ASN A 52 21.47 -12.00 32.11
C ASN A 52 21.14 -10.50 32.05
N ASP A 53 21.59 -9.77 31.04
CA ASP A 53 21.27 -8.39 30.77
C ASP A 53 20.13 -8.29 29.74
N SER A 54 18.95 -7.93 30.22
CA SER A 54 17.79 -7.69 29.36
C SER A 54 17.82 -6.33 28.67
N VAL A 55 18.55 -5.34 29.20
CA VAL A 55 18.53 -3.96 28.69
C VAL A 55 19.21 -3.89 27.33
N THR A 56 20.39 -4.51 27.20
CA THR A 56 21.08 -4.60 25.90
C THR A 56 20.23 -5.31 24.84
N GLY A 57 19.47 -6.34 25.25
CA GLY A 57 18.54 -7.04 24.36
C GLY A 57 17.38 -6.18 23.88
N VAL A 58 16.78 -5.39 24.78
CA VAL A 58 15.74 -4.42 24.41
C VAL A 58 16.30 -3.39 23.43
N LEU A 59 17.47 -2.82 23.71
CA LEU A 59 18.09 -1.80 22.84
C LEU A 59 18.38 -2.34 21.43
N ALA A 60 18.95 -3.56 21.34
CA ALA A 60 19.17 -4.23 20.06
C ALA A 60 17.85 -4.49 19.32
N GLY A 61 16.81 -4.91 20.04
CA GLY A 61 15.48 -5.13 19.49
C GLY A 61 14.82 -3.86 18.96
N LEU A 62 14.98 -2.73 19.64
CA LEU A 62 14.48 -1.43 19.17
C LEU A 62 15.15 -1.02 17.85
N LEU A 63 16.47 -1.14 17.75
CA LEU A 63 17.21 -0.78 16.53
C LEU A 63 16.86 -1.69 15.35
N ILE A 64 16.84 -3.01 15.55
CA ILE A 64 16.48 -3.98 14.51
C ILE A 64 15.01 -3.81 14.12
N GLY A 65 14.13 -3.67 15.11
CA GLY A 65 12.71 -3.43 14.88
C GLY A 65 12.49 -2.17 14.05
N ALA A 66 13.15 -1.07 14.39
CA ALA A 66 13.01 0.20 13.67
C ALA A 66 13.47 0.08 12.22
N LEU A 67 14.61 -0.59 11.99
CA LEU A 67 15.11 -0.86 10.63
C LEU A 67 14.12 -1.70 9.81
N VAL A 68 13.61 -2.80 10.38
CA VAL A 68 12.65 -3.67 9.69
C VAL A 68 11.33 -2.94 9.40
N SER A 69 10.80 -2.20 10.38
CA SER A 69 9.58 -1.40 10.21
C SER A 69 9.75 -0.33 9.13
N PHE A 70 10.90 0.37 9.11
CA PHE A 70 11.20 1.37 8.09
C PHE A 70 11.20 0.76 6.68
N LEU A 71 11.86 -0.38 6.49
CA LEU A 71 11.86 -1.10 5.21
C LEU A 71 10.46 -1.52 4.78
N LEU A 72 9.63 -2.00 5.72
CA LEU A 72 8.25 -2.43 5.42
C LEU A 72 7.29 -1.27 5.12
N ILE A 73 7.62 -0.03 5.49
CA ILE A 73 6.80 1.14 5.18
C ILE A 73 7.18 1.74 3.81
N ILE A 74 8.47 1.69 3.45
CA ILE A 74 8.99 2.37 2.25
C ILE A 74 9.05 1.47 1.01
N LEU A 75 9.39 0.20 1.18
CA LEU A 75 9.51 -0.72 0.04
C LEU A 75 8.18 -1.07 -0.66
N PRO A 76 7.02 -1.16 0.02
CA PRO A 76 5.79 -1.50 -0.67
C PRO A 76 5.35 -0.42 -1.65
N GLN A 77 4.97 -0.86 -2.84
CA GLN A 77 4.36 -0.02 -3.84
C GLN A 77 3.01 0.50 -3.36
N HIS A 78 2.71 1.77 -3.63
CA HIS A 78 1.41 2.37 -3.32
C HIS A 78 0.43 2.13 -4.45
N ILE A 79 -0.77 1.68 -4.10
CA ILE A 79 -1.86 1.47 -5.05
C ILE A 79 -3.10 2.18 -4.53
N TYR A 80 -3.64 3.06 -5.36
CA TYR A 80 -4.84 3.85 -5.08
C TYR A 80 -5.95 3.35 -5.98
N VAL A 81 -7.09 3.00 -5.40
CA VAL A 81 -8.28 2.55 -6.14
C VAL A 81 -9.40 3.54 -5.89
N VAL A 82 -9.91 4.15 -6.95
CA VAL A 82 -11.03 5.10 -6.89
C VAL A 82 -12.30 4.41 -7.38
N THR A 83 -13.37 4.51 -6.61
CA THR A 83 -14.66 3.87 -6.92
C THR A 83 -15.73 4.88 -7.32
N ASP A 84 -16.88 4.40 -7.80
CA ASP A 84 -18.03 5.22 -8.25
C ASP A 84 -18.56 6.25 -7.25
N TYR A 85 -18.34 6.03 -5.95
CA TYR A 85 -18.87 6.88 -4.88
C TYR A 85 -17.89 7.98 -4.44
N ASN A 86 -16.86 8.28 -5.26
CA ASN A 86 -15.71 9.10 -4.86
C ASN A 86 -15.00 8.56 -3.60
N GLU A 87 -15.25 7.30 -3.24
CA GLU A 87 -14.48 6.61 -2.21
C GLU A 87 -13.17 6.13 -2.82
N TRP A 88 -12.08 6.39 -2.10
CA TRP A 88 -10.76 5.93 -2.46
C TRP A 88 -10.26 4.93 -1.44
N GLN A 89 -9.53 3.94 -1.92
CA GLN A 89 -8.92 2.90 -1.11
C GLN A 89 -7.42 2.88 -1.37
N HIS A 90 -6.65 2.86 -0.29
CA HIS A 90 -5.18 2.83 -0.36
C HIS A 90 -4.65 1.47 0.07
N TYR A 91 -3.99 0.84 -0.88
CA TYR A 91 -3.34 -0.46 -0.74
C TYR A 91 -1.83 -0.34 -0.84
N ARG A 92 -1.17 -1.32 -0.24
CA ARG A 92 0.27 -1.53 -0.33
C ARG A 92 0.52 -2.91 -0.92
N SER A 93 1.48 -2.98 -1.84
CA SER A 93 1.90 -4.24 -2.43
C SER A 93 3.40 -4.46 -2.27
N LEU A 94 3.77 -5.68 -1.91
CA LEU A 94 5.15 -6.13 -1.81
C LEU A 94 5.46 -7.08 -2.97
N GLY A 95 6.24 -6.59 -3.94
CA GLY A 95 6.63 -7.36 -5.12
C GLY A 95 5.60 -7.33 -6.26
N ALA A 96 5.69 -8.30 -7.17
CA ALA A 96 4.73 -8.43 -8.25
C ALA A 96 3.35 -8.76 -7.67
N SER A 97 2.34 -8.00 -8.06
CA SER A 97 0.96 -8.23 -7.63
C SER A 97 0.02 -8.23 -8.82
N SER A 98 -1.14 -8.82 -8.65
CA SER A 98 -2.22 -8.74 -9.63
C SER A 98 -3.45 -8.12 -8.99
N TYR A 99 -4.20 -7.39 -9.79
CA TYR A 99 -5.46 -6.79 -9.41
C TYR A 99 -6.56 -7.31 -10.32
N THR A 100 -7.70 -7.67 -9.75
CA THR A 100 -8.90 -8.04 -10.51
C THR A 100 -9.84 -6.85 -10.49
N LEU A 101 -10.03 -6.24 -11.65
CA LEU A 101 -10.97 -5.14 -11.86
C LEU A 101 -12.42 -5.62 -11.65
N LYS A 102 -13.34 -4.68 -11.41
CA LYS A 102 -14.78 -4.95 -11.29
C LYS A 102 -15.39 -5.71 -12.47
N ASP A 103 -14.86 -5.54 -13.67
CA ASP A 103 -15.30 -6.27 -14.88
C ASP A 103 -14.76 -7.72 -14.95
N GLY A 104 -13.96 -8.13 -13.97
CA GLY A 104 -13.33 -9.45 -13.87
C GLY A 104 -11.99 -9.55 -14.60
N GLN A 105 -11.53 -8.50 -15.27
CA GLN A 105 -10.22 -8.49 -15.92
C GLN A 105 -9.11 -8.47 -14.85
N GLN A 106 -8.15 -9.39 -14.98
CA GLN A 106 -6.97 -9.42 -14.12
C GLN A 106 -5.80 -8.71 -14.82
N THR A 107 -5.23 -7.72 -14.14
CA THR A 107 -4.02 -7.03 -14.60
C THR A 107 -2.87 -7.25 -13.62
N SER A 108 -1.67 -7.47 -14.18
CA SER A 108 -0.43 -7.43 -13.41
C SER A 108 -0.08 -5.99 -13.06
N LEU A 109 0.03 -5.71 -11.77
CA LEU A 109 0.56 -4.48 -11.25
C LEU A 109 2.09 -4.59 -11.25
N SER A 110 2.72 -3.86 -12.16
CA SER A 110 4.17 -3.79 -12.24
C SER A 110 4.64 -2.34 -12.14
N GLY A 111 5.47 -2.08 -11.15
CA GLY A 111 6.17 -0.82 -10.95
C GLY A 111 7.21 -0.98 -9.86
N SER A 112 8.08 0.00 -9.73
CA SER A 112 9.04 0.08 -8.65
C SER A 112 8.39 0.64 -7.39
N SER A 113 9.08 0.57 -6.25
CA SER A 113 8.61 1.14 -4.98
C SER A 113 8.46 2.68 -5.04
N VAL A 114 9.08 3.34 -6.02
CA VAL A 114 8.93 4.78 -6.24
C VAL A 114 7.75 5.13 -7.16
N ASP A 115 7.14 4.14 -7.79
CA ASP A 115 5.99 4.32 -8.68
C ASP A 115 4.68 4.06 -7.92
N GLY A 116 3.81 5.04 -7.83
CA GLY A 116 2.43 4.83 -7.42
C GLY A 116 1.60 4.24 -8.57
N ILE A 117 0.55 3.50 -8.24
CA ILE A 117 -0.44 3.02 -9.22
C ILE A 117 -1.80 3.59 -8.85
N LEU A 118 -2.49 4.16 -9.83
CA LEU A 118 -3.86 4.62 -9.70
C LEU A 118 -4.77 3.75 -10.57
N ILE A 119 -5.82 3.19 -9.98
CA ILE A 119 -6.80 2.35 -10.64
C ILE A 119 -8.15 3.04 -10.58
N ASN A 120 -8.73 3.32 -11.74
CA ASN A 120 -10.07 3.90 -11.84
C ASN A 120 -11.11 2.78 -11.95
N GLU A 121 -11.72 2.38 -10.84
CA GLU A 121 -12.88 1.47 -10.82
C GLU A 121 -14.22 2.21 -10.84
N SER A 122 -14.21 3.51 -11.11
CA SER A 122 -15.43 4.26 -11.34
C SER A 122 -15.87 4.14 -12.80
N SER A 123 -17.15 4.41 -13.03
CA SER A 123 -17.78 4.54 -14.33
C SER A 123 -17.51 5.88 -15.01
N ARG A 124 -16.73 6.77 -14.38
CA ARG A 124 -16.44 8.13 -14.84
C ARG A 124 -14.97 8.25 -15.22
N THR A 125 -14.67 9.08 -16.20
CA THR A 125 -13.29 9.52 -16.46
C THR A 125 -12.85 10.40 -15.29
N LEU A 126 -11.73 10.06 -14.67
CA LEU A 126 -11.12 10.86 -13.61
C LEU A 126 -10.05 11.77 -14.21
N VAL A 127 -9.84 12.94 -13.60
CA VAL A 127 -8.72 13.82 -13.94
C VAL A 127 -7.74 13.79 -12.78
N LEU A 128 -6.49 13.40 -13.06
CA LEU A 128 -5.38 13.54 -12.13
C LEU A 128 -4.66 14.84 -12.43
N GLU A 129 -4.62 15.75 -11.47
CA GLU A 129 -3.90 17.02 -11.57
C GLU A 129 -2.67 16.97 -10.66
N GLU A 130 -1.48 17.17 -11.24
CA GLU A 130 -0.26 17.39 -10.47
C GLU A 130 -0.06 18.90 -10.29
N VAL A 131 -0.07 19.38 -9.04
CA VAL A 131 0.08 20.80 -8.71
C VAL A 131 1.34 21.00 -7.88
N ALA A 132 2.35 21.68 -8.46
CA ALA A 132 3.55 22.08 -7.74
C ALA A 132 3.40 23.50 -7.18
N TYR A 133 3.16 23.66 -5.88
CA TYR A 133 3.04 24.99 -5.27
C TYR A 133 4.37 25.78 -5.39
N GLY A 134 4.30 27.00 -5.93
CA GLY A 134 5.46 27.88 -6.11
C GLY A 134 6.13 27.82 -7.49
N ILE A 135 5.72 26.87 -8.34
CA ILE A 135 6.12 26.77 -9.75
C ILE A 135 4.82 26.63 -10.54
N ALA A 136 4.54 27.51 -11.49
CA ALA A 136 3.29 27.45 -12.28
C ALA A 136 3.31 26.26 -13.27
N PHE A 137 3.28 25.05 -12.73
CA PHE A 137 3.30 23.80 -13.47
C PHE A 137 2.11 22.97 -13.02
N THR A 138 1.26 22.67 -13.98
CA THR A 138 0.09 21.82 -13.79
C THR A 138 0.03 20.87 -14.97
N GLU A 139 0.23 19.59 -14.70
CA GLU A 139 -0.05 18.53 -15.67
C GLU A 139 -1.36 17.87 -15.29
N THR A 140 -2.22 17.67 -16.29
CA THR A 140 -3.53 17.05 -16.14
C THR A 140 -3.59 15.79 -16.98
N PHE A 141 -4.01 14.68 -16.38
CA PHE A 141 -4.12 13.39 -17.05
C PHE A 141 -5.53 12.82 -16.89
N ASP A 142 -6.16 12.51 -18.03
CA ASP A 142 -7.42 11.79 -18.04
C ASP A 142 -7.18 10.30 -17.80
N ILE A 143 -7.95 9.73 -16.87
CA ILE A 143 -7.89 8.31 -16.50
C ILE A 143 -9.25 7.71 -16.78
N GLU A 144 -9.32 6.96 -17.87
CA GLU A 144 -10.55 6.30 -18.32
C GLU A 144 -11.07 5.27 -17.31
N PRO A 145 -12.38 4.95 -17.33
CA PRO A 145 -12.94 3.86 -16.55
C PRO A 145 -12.19 2.54 -16.77
N ASN A 146 -11.93 1.81 -15.68
CA ASN A 146 -11.15 0.57 -15.62
C ASN A 146 -9.69 0.70 -16.08
N ALA A 147 -9.18 1.92 -16.26
CA ALA A 147 -7.77 2.14 -16.59
C ALA A 147 -6.88 2.01 -15.34
N ILE A 148 -5.66 1.53 -15.59
CA ILE A 148 -4.58 1.50 -14.61
C ILE A 148 -3.52 2.48 -15.08
N TYR A 149 -3.30 3.51 -14.29
CA TYR A 149 -2.34 4.56 -14.56
C TYR A 149 -1.14 4.44 -13.61
N LYS A 150 0.06 4.50 -14.17
CA LYS A 150 1.30 4.47 -13.41
C LYS A 150 1.76 5.90 -13.14
N LEU A 151 1.87 6.25 -11.87
CA LEU A 151 2.33 7.56 -11.41
C LEU A 151 3.85 7.62 -11.45
N ASN A 152 4.39 8.78 -11.82
CA ASN A 152 5.84 9.06 -11.71
C ASN A 152 6.27 9.42 -10.28
N GLN A 153 5.37 9.26 -9.31
CA GLN A 153 5.57 9.55 -7.89
C GLN A 153 4.99 8.43 -7.05
N SER A 154 5.53 8.22 -5.85
CA SER A 154 5.15 7.09 -5.01
C SER A 154 3.85 7.31 -4.24
N TYR A 155 3.36 8.54 -4.09
CA TYR A 155 2.16 8.84 -3.33
C TYR A 155 1.31 9.93 -3.99
N ILE A 156 0.03 9.97 -3.60
CA ILE A 156 -0.89 11.06 -3.88
C ILE A 156 -1.12 11.79 -2.55
N ASP A 157 -0.83 13.09 -2.50
CA ASP A 157 -0.99 13.91 -1.29
C ASP A 157 -2.45 14.09 -0.89
N TYR A 158 -3.29 14.43 -1.87
CA TYR A 158 -4.70 14.72 -1.67
C TYR A 158 -5.54 14.20 -2.83
N LEU A 159 -6.69 13.62 -2.48
CA LEU A 159 -7.74 13.26 -3.44
C LEU A 159 -8.88 14.26 -3.23
N PHE A 160 -8.97 15.24 -4.12
CA PHE A 160 -10.03 16.24 -4.06
C PHE A 160 -11.32 15.63 -4.59
N ALA A 161 -12.37 15.64 -3.77
CA ALA A 161 -13.70 15.20 -4.20
C ALA A 161 -14.35 16.20 -5.18
N ASP A 162 -13.99 17.49 -5.09
CA ASP A 162 -14.63 18.58 -5.84
C ASP A 162 -13.63 19.56 -6.51
N SER A 163 -12.61 20.06 -5.78
CA SER A 163 -11.51 20.89 -6.32
C SER A 163 -10.35 21.02 -5.32
N PRO A 164 -9.10 21.22 -5.78
CA PRO A 164 -8.01 21.61 -4.90
C PRO A 164 -8.35 22.91 -4.15
N PRO A 165 -8.01 23.06 -2.86
CA PRO A 165 -8.19 24.32 -2.16
C PRO A 165 -7.31 25.38 -2.82
N ASP A 166 -7.86 26.58 -3.00
CA ASP A 166 -7.15 27.72 -3.63
C ASP A 166 -5.83 28.05 -2.92
N GLU A 167 -5.72 27.71 -1.62
CA GLU A 167 -4.53 27.93 -0.80
C GLU A 167 -4.30 26.76 0.18
N ILE A 168 -3.05 26.30 0.28
CA ILE A 168 -2.60 25.42 1.37
C ILE A 168 -1.82 26.28 2.37
N SER A 169 -2.43 26.56 3.52
CA SER A 169 -1.76 27.26 4.62
C SER A 169 -0.73 26.33 5.26
N THR A 170 0.55 26.51 4.95
CA THR A 170 1.62 25.98 5.81
C THR A 170 1.68 26.87 7.05
N GLN A 171 1.30 26.33 8.21
CA GLN A 171 1.64 27.01 9.46
C GLN A 171 3.15 27.02 9.55
N SER A 172 3.74 28.16 9.18
CA SER A 172 5.13 28.44 9.50
C SER A 172 5.16 28.55 11.02
N GLU A 173 5.67 27.52 11.70
CA GLU A 173 6.10 27.71 13.09
C GLU A 173 7.15 28.82 13.05
N GLU A 174 6.78 30.00 13.55
CA GLU A 174 7.73 31.09 13.77
C GLU A 174 8.87 30.58 14.67
N PRO A 175 10.12 30.96 14.38
CA PRO A 175 11.32 30.47 15.07
C PRO A 175 11.38 30.84 16.56
#